data_AF-A0A533SP73-F1
#
_entry.id   AF-A0A533SP73-F1
#
_cell.length_a   1.000
_cell.length_b   1.000
_cell.length_c   1.000
_cell.angle_alpha   90.00
_cell.angle_beta   90.00
_cell.angle_gamma   90.00
#
_symmetry.space_group_name_H-M   'P 1'
#
loop_
_entity.id
_entity.type
_entity.pdbx_description
1 polymer ?
#
loop_
_entity_poly.entity_id
_entity_poly.type
_entity_poly.pdbx_seq_one_letter_code
_entity_poly.pdbx_strand_id
1 'polypeptide(L)'
;MTETLEQQLEKWRKVLLIFLGAGTTLFLTALIDLPIRMDTLKRDHNMVVDGWLGLWFLLLLACLTPGIMLLAMPRWRKAQLEQRRATGFGFLGVAWLALLGFSMHVNILLPAVGHFIIFALGPLMAAVFLLLRRAQPRKEEMFP
;
A
#
# COMPACT_ATOMS: atom_id res chain seq x y z
N MET A 1 11.45 -17.78 -24.86
CA MET A 1 11.13 -18.50 -23.61
C MET A 1 10.09 -17.68 -22.85
N THR A 2 8.88 -18.21 -22.66
CA THR A 2 7.84 -17.56 -21.83
C THR A 2 8.17 -17.78 -20.36
N GLU A 3 8.39 -16.69 -19.60
CA GLU A 3 8.56 -16.78 -18.15
C GLU A 3 7.35 -17.41 -17.48
N THR A 4 7.59 -18.27 -16.48
CA THR A 4 6.50 -18.88 -15.70
C THR A 4 5.86 -17.82 -14.78
N LEU A 5 4.59 -18.02 -14.43
CA LEU A 5 3.88 -17.11 -13.50
C LEU A 5 4.58 -17.01 -12.14
N GLU A 6 5.25 -18.08 -11.70
CA GLU A 6 6.01 -18.11 -10.46
C GLU A 6 7.24 -17.20 -10.50
N GLN A 7 8.01 -17.23 -11.60
CA GLN A 7 9.14 -16.32 -11.81
C GLN A 7 8.68 -14.86 -11.83
N GLN A 8 7.55 -14.57 -12.48
CA GLN A 8 6.97 -13.23 -12.49
C GLN A 8 6.56 -12.79 -11.08
N LEU A 9 5.97 -13.69 -10.28
CA LEU A 9 5.58 -13.39 -8.91
C LEU A 9 6.79 -13.13 -8.00
N GLU A 10 7.89 -13.86 -8.19
CA GLU A 10 9.14 -13.63 -7.45
C GLU A 10 9.73 -12.25 -7.74
N LYS A 11 9.71 -11.82 -9.01
CA LYS A 11 10.09 -10.45 -9.39
C LYS A 11 9.22 -9.42 -8.68
N TRP A 12 7.90 -9.62 -8.66
CA TRP A 12 6.99 -8.72 -7.94
C TRP A 12 7.26 -8.68 -6.43
N ARG A 13 7.69 -9.77 -5.81
CA ARG A 13 8.11 -9.77 -4.39
C ARG A 13 9.35 -8.92 -4.16
N LYS A 14 10.36 -9.01 -5.05
CA LYS A 14 11.57 -8.17 -4.95
C LYS A 14 11.23 -6.69 -5.13
N VAL A 15 10.38 -6.40 -6.12
CA VAL A 15 9.89 -5.04 -6.38
C VAL A 15 9.09 -4.49 -5.20
N LEU A 16 8.25 -5.32 -4.55
CA LEU A 16 7.52 -4.95 -3.34
C LEU A 16 8.47 -4.49 -2.22
N LEU A 17 9.60 -5.17 -1.99
CA LEU A 17 10.56 -4.78 -0.96
C LEU A 17 11.15 -3.38 -1.20
N ILE A 18 11.43 -3.05 -2.48
CA ILE A 18 11.92 -1.73 -2.88
C ILE A 18 10.86 -0.67 -2.55
N PHE A 19 9.60 -0.91 -2.94
CA PHE A 19 8.52 0.02 -2.68
C PHE A 19 8.16 0.14 -1.19
N LEU A 20 8.28 -0.95 -0.43
CA LEU A 20 8.11 -0.92 1.02
C LEU A 20 9.15 0.00 1.67
N GLY A 21 10.41 -0.09 1.25
CA GLY A 21 11.47 0.83 1.68
C GLY A 21 11.12 2.28 1.34
N ALA A 22 10.80 2.57 0.08
CA ALA A 22 10.43 3.91 -0.37
C ALA A 22 9.22 4.49 0.38
N GLY A 23 8.15 3.69 0.54
CA GLY A 23 6.94 4.10 1.25
C GLY A 23 7.16 4.31 2.74
N THR A 24 7.97 3.47 3.38
CA THR A 24 8.33 3.64 4.78
C THR A 24 9.14 4.91 4.98
N THR A 25 10.14 5.16 4.13
CA THR A 25 10.96 6.38 4.20
C THR A 25 10.09 7.63 4.03
N LEU A 26 9.23 7.68 3.00
CA LEU A 26 8.33 8.81 2.81
C LEU A 26 7.35 8.98 3.97
N PHE A 27 6.79 7.89 4.50
CA PHE A 27 5.91 7.94 5.66
C PHE A 27 6.62 8.51 6.91
N LEU A 28 7.86 8.08 7.16
CA LEU A 28 8.66 8.61 8.26
C LEU A 28 8.99 10.09 8.07
N THR A 29 9.34 10.54 6.86
CA THR A 29 9.57 11.97 6.62
C THR A 29 8.30 12.79 6.87
N ALA A 30 7.13 12.30 6.45
CA ALA A 30 5.85 12.95 6.76
C ALA A 30 5.60 13.06 8.27
N LEU A 31 5.90 12.01 9.05
CA LEU A 31 5.76 12.02 10.51
C LEU A 31 6.72 12.99 11.19
N ILE A 32 7.98 13.03 10.73
CA ILE A 32 9.02 13.91 11.29
C ILE A 32 8.70 15.37 11.01
N ASP A 33 8.23 15.69 9.79
CA ASP A 33 7.91 17.06 9.37
C ASP A 33 6.55 17.55 9.90
N LEU A 34 5.71 16.64 10.42
CA LEU A 34 4.34 16.96 10.85
C LEU A 34 4.26 18.14 11.84
N PRO A 35 5.10 18.23 12.91
CA PRO A 35 5.00 19.32 13.87
C PRO A 35 5.29 20.68 13.24
N ILE A 36 6.31 20.74 12.39
CA ILE A 36 6.71 21.96 11.67
C ILE A 36 5.56 22.41 10.76
N ARG A 37 4.95 21.47 10.02
CA ARG A 37 3.83 21.77 9.12
C ARG A 37 2.58 22.25 9.86
N MET A 38 2.28 21.66 11.02
CA MET A 38 1.17 22.13 11.86
C MET A 38 1.38 23.56 12.37
N ASP A 39 2.62 23.93 12.68
CA ASP A 39 2.96 25.29 13.12
C ASP A 39 2.87 26.29 11.96
N THR A 40 3.42 25.97 10.78
CA THR A 40 3.28 26.79 9.57
C THR A 40 1.82 26.99 9.19
N LEU A 41 1.01 25.93 9.23
CA LEU A 41 -0.41 26.01 8.95
C LEU A 41 -1.16 26.98 9.90
N LYS A 42 -0.87 26.90 11.20
CA LYS A 42 -1.50 27.77 12.20
C LYS A 42 -1.13 29.24 12.01
N ARG A 43 0.10 29.52 11.58
CA ARG A 43 0.59 30.89 11.40
C ARG A 43 0.13 31.49 10.08
N ASP A 44 0.38 30.79 8.98
CA ASP A 44 0.29 31.37 7.64
C ASP A 44 -1.02 31.04 6.92
N HIS A 45 -1.84 30.13 7.49
CA HIS A 45 -3.08 29.62 6.89
C HIS A 45 -2.90 29.05 5.46
N ASN A 46 -1.67 28.81 5.05
CA ASN A 46 -1.28 28.38 3.72
C ASN A 46 -0.69 26.97 3.75
N MET A 47 -0.98 26.21 2.70
CA MET A 47 -0.37 24.91 2.47
C MET A 47 0.91 25.07 1.64
N VAL A 48 2.03 24.54 2.12
CA VAL A 48 3.25 24.44 1.33
C VAL A 48 3.12 23.24 0.38
N VAL A 49 3.02 23.52 -0.91
CA VAL A 49 3.05 22.53 -2.00
C VAL A 49 4.50 22.39 -2.44
N ASP A 50 5.14 21.29 -2.05
CA ASP A 50 6.52 20.98 -2.44
C ASP A 50 6.58 19.85 -3.49
N GLY A 51 7.77 19.63 -4.05
CA GLY A 51 7.99 18.56 -5.04
C GLY A 51 7.72 17.15 -4.52
N TRP A 52 7.64 16.95 -3.20
CA TRP A 52 7.37 15.63 -2.63
C TRP A 52 5.96 15.15 -2.95
N LEU A 53 4.99 16.04 -3.14
CA LEU A 53 3.61 15.69 -3.54
C LEU A 53 3.57 14.82 -4.80
N GLY A 54 4.42 15.10 -5.78
CA GLY A 54 4.54 14.28 -6.99
C GLY A 54 5.04 12.87 -6.69
N LEU A 55 6.02 12.74 -5.79
CA LEU A 55 6.58 11.44 -5.39
C LEU A 55 5.56 10.58 -4.63
N TRP A 56 4.75 11.19 -3.76
CA TRP A 56 3.65 10.49 -3.09
C TRP A 56 2.65 9.91 -4.09
N PHE A 57 2.24 10.71 -5.07
CA PHE A 57 1.29 10.28 -6.09
C PHE A 57 1.86 9.18 -6.99
N LEU A 58 3.10 9.32 -7.44
CA LEU A 58 3.78 8.31 -8.26
C LEU A 58 3.91 6.99 -7.50
N LEU A 59 4.31 7.03 -6.23
CA LEU A 59 4.43 5.84 -5.40
C LEU A 59 3.06 5.17 -5.18
N LEU A 60 2.02 5.97 -4.92
CA LEU A 60 0.65 5.47 -4.76
C LEU A 60 0.20 4.69 -6.00
N LEU A 61 0.34 5.27 -7.20
CA LEU A 61 -0.03 4.60 -8.45
C LEU A 61 0.83 3.36 -8.73
N ALA A 62 2.14 3.47 -8.49
CA ALA A 62 3.09 2.38 -8.68
C ALA A 62 2.83 1.19 -7.76
N CYS A 63 2.22 1.39 -6.59
CA CYS A 63 1.85 0.33 -5.67
C CYS A 63 0.41 -0.17 -5.87
N LEU A 64 -0.53 0.73 -6.13
CA LEU A 64 -1.93 0.38 -6.32
C LEU A 64 -2.13 -0.52 -7.55
N THR A 65 -1.47 -0.18 -8.66
CA THR A 65 -1.57 -0.91 -9.92
C THR A 65 -1.19 -2.40 -9.78
N PRO A 66 0.00 -2.77 -9.29
CA PRO A 66 0.35 -4.17 -9.09
C PRO A 66 -0.46 -4.84 -7.97
N GLY A 67 -0.84 -4.11 -6.91
CA GLY A 67 -1.69 -4.65 -5.86
C GLY A 67 -3.04 -5.14 -6.39
N ILE A 68 -3.74 -4.30 -7.17
CA ILE A 68 -5.00 -4.65 -7.82
C ILE A 68 -4.76 -5.72 -8.90
N MET A 69 -3.72 -5.55 -9.72
CA MET A 69 -3.40 -6.49 -10.80
C MET A 69 -3.23 -7.93 -10.28
N LEU A 70 -2.43 -8.12 -9.24
CA LEU A 70 -2.11 -9.43 -8.67
C LEU A 70 -3.36 -10.10 -8.06
N LEU A 71 -4.26 -9.32 -7.47
CA LEU A 71 -5.44 -9.84 -6.78
C LEU A 71 -6.64 -10.06 -7.72
N ALA A 72 -6.91 -9.15 -8.66
CA ALA A 72 -8.14 -9.12 -9.43
C ALA A 72 -8.03 -9.67 -10.86
N MET A 73 -6.88 -9.50 -11.54
CA MET A 73 -6.80 -9.79 -12.97
C MET A 73 -6.89 -11.29 -13.30
N PRO A 74 -7.62 -11.68 -14.37
CA PRO A 74 -7.82 -13.07 -14.77
C PRO A 74 -6.53 -13.85 -15.00
N ARG A 75 -5.49 -13.21 -15.56
CA ARG A 75 -4.18 -13.83 -15.83
C ARG A 75 -3.56 -14.43 -14.57
N TRP A 76 -3.72 -13.75 -13.43
CA TRP A 76 -3.18 -14.19 -12.15
C TRP A 76 -4.07 -15.23 -11.46
N ARG A 77 -5.32 -15.41 -11.90
CA ARG A 77 -6.23 -16.43 -11.32
C ARG A 77 -5.75 -17.86 -11.53
N LYS A 78 -4.91 -18.09 -12.54
CA LYS A 78 -4.23 -19.37 -12.77
C LYS A 78 -3.20 -19.70 -11.68
N ALA A 79 -2.60 -18.68 -11.05
CA ALA A 79 -1.74 -18.88 -9.90
C ALA A 79 -2.58 -19.07 -8.63
N GLN A 80 -2.17 -20.00 -7.76
CA GLN A 80 -2.85 -20.24 -6.50
C GLN A 80 -2.95 -18.94 -5.69
N LEU A 81 -4.16 -18.64 -5.19
CA LEU A 81 -4.41 -17.42 -4.42
C LEU A 81 -3.45 -17.29 -3.23
N GLU A 82 -3.07 -18.41 -2.61
CA GLU A 82 -2.10 -18.48 -1.51
C GLU A 82 -0.76 -17.86 -1.83
N GLN A 83 -0.26 -18.07 -3.05
CA GLN A 83 1.07 -17.63 -3.45
C GLN A 83 1.14 -16.12 -3.65
N ARG A 84 0.07 -15.55 -4.21
CA ARG A 84 0.03 -14.15 -4.68
C ARG A 84 -0.61 -13.17 -3.71
N ARG A 85 -1.49 -13.62 -2.80
CA ARG A 85 -2.20 -12.73 -1.88
C ARG A 85 -1.26 -11.88 -1.04
N ALA A 86 -0.19 -12.47 -0.49
CA ALA A 86 0.74 -11.76 0.38
C ALA A 86 1.43 -10.62 -0.36
N THR A 87 1.88 -10.87 -1.60
CA THR A 87 2.48 -9.85 -2.46
C THR A 87 1.47 -8.77 -2.84
N GLY A 88 0.26 -9.15 -3.27
CA GLY A 88 -0.79 -8.20 -3.66
C GLY A 88 -1.23 -7.28 -2.50
N PHE A 89 -1.53 -7.86 -1.34
CA PHE A 89 -1.87 -7.08 -0.13
C PHE A 89 -0.67 -6.28 0.39
N GLY A 90 0.57 -6.76 0.19
CA GLY A 90 1.77 -5.99 0.50
C GLY A 90 1.84 -4.69 -0.30
N PHE A 91 1.60 -4.76 -1.61
CA PHE A 91 1.52 -3.57 -2.47
C PHE A 91 0.41 -2.61 -2.05
N LEU A 92 -0.78 -3.14 -1.72
CA LEU A 92 -1.87 -2.31 -1.21
C LEU A 92 -1.53 -1.69 0.16
N GLY A 93 -0.79 -2.40 1.01
CA GLY A 93 -0.29 -1.88 2.28
C GLY A 93 0.68 -0.70 2.10
N VAL A 94 1.60 -0.80 1.14
CA VAL A 94 2.50 0.32 0.80
C VAL A 94 1.71 1.49 0.21
N ALA A 95 0.74 1.23 -0.66
CA ALA A 95 -0.16 2.25 -1.20
C ALA A 95 -0.94 2.97 -0.08
N TRP A 96 -1.41 2.22 0.92
CA TRP A 96 -2.08 2.78 2.09
C TRP A 96 -1.14 3.62 2.96
N LEU A 97 0.10 3.18 3.21
CA LEU A 97 1.11 3.99 3.91
C LEU A 97 1.39 5.30 3.17
N ALA A 98 1.51 5.23 1.83
CA ALA A 98 1.68 6.40 0.99
C ALA A 98 0.47 7.35 1.12
N LEU A 99 -0.75 6.81 1.07
CA LEU A 99 -1.98 7.59 1.21
C LEU A 99 -2.11 8.23 2.61
N LEU A 100 -1.70 7.51 3.66
CA LEU A 100 -1.72 8.00 5.03
C LEU A 100 -0.73 9.16 5.24
N GLY A 101 0.50 9.00 4.77
CA GLY A 101 1.50 10.08 4.83
C GLY A 101 1.09 11.29 3.98
N PHE A 102 0.53 11.07 2.79
CA PHE A 102 -0.04 12.13 1.96
C PHE A 102 -1.19 12.85 2.66
N SER A 103 -2.11 12.11 3.28
CA SER A 103 -3.23 12.63 4.05
C SER A 103 -2.79 13.58 5.17
N MET A 104 -1.67 13.28 5.84
CA MET A 104 -1.08 14.18 6.85
C MET A 104 -0.53 15.47 6.23
N HIS A 105 -0.03 15.40 5.00
CA HIS A 105 0.55 16.52 4.27
C HIS A 105 -0.52 17.47 3.69
N VAL A 106 -1.69 16.95 3.31
CA VAL A 106 -2.80 17.71 2.71
C VAL A 106 -3.95 17.95 3.70
N ASN A 107 -3.67 18.02 4.99
CA ASN A 107 -4.67 18.00 6.07
C ASN A 107 -5.78 19.08 5.95
N ILE A 108 -5.52 20.20 5.27
CA ILE A 108 -6.48 21.29 5.06
C ILE A 108 -7.39 21.02 3.86
N LEU A 109 -6.89 20.30 2.86
CA LEU A 109 -7.59 20.02 1.60
C LEU A 109 -8.59 18.87 1.75
N LEU A 110 -8.34 17.96 2.70
CA LEU A 110 -9.21 16.84 2.98
C LEU A 110 -10.15 17.18 4.15
N PRO A 111 -11.47 16.98 4.02
CA PRO A 111 -12.36 17.07 5.18
C PRO A 111 -12.00 15.98 6.19
N ALA A 112 -12.30 16.19 7.47
CA ALA A 112 -11.99 15.25 8.55
C ALA A 112 -12.45 13.80 8.25
N VAL A 113 -13.62 13.66 7.63
CA VAL A 113 -14.17 12.36 7.18
C VAL A 113 -13.22 11.62 6.23
N GLY A 114 -12.54 12.34 5.33
CA GLY A 114 -11.56 11.76 4.41
C GLY A 114 -10.38 11.13 5.15
N HIS A 115 -9.88 11.78 6.21
CA HIS A 115 -8.81 11.23 7.05
C HIS A 115 -9.24 9.95 7.76
N PHE A 116 -10.47 9.91 8.29
CA PHE A 116 -11.01 8.70 8.93
C PHE A 116 -11.15 7.54 7.94
N ILE A 117 -11.61 7.81 6.71
CA ILE A 117 -11.70 6.79 5.66
C ILE A 117 -10.32 6.21 5.33
N ILE A 118 -9.31 7.07 5.13
CA ILE A 118 -7.94 6.65 4.85
C ILE A 118 -7.39 5.81 6.01
N PHE A 119 -7.60 6.25 7.25
CA PHE A 119 -7.16 5.50 8.42
C PHE A 119 -7.84 4.13 8.54
N ALA A 120 -9.15 4.05 8.30
CA ALA A 120 -9.93 2.82 8.38
C ALA A 120 -9.60 1.80 7.27
N LEU A 121 -9.08 2.26 6.12
CA LEU A 121 -8.74 1.40 4.99
C LEU A 121 -7.67 0.36 5.36
N GLY A 122 -6.67 0.73 6.17
CA GLY A 122 -5.60 -0.17 6.61
C GLY A 122 -6.13 -1.37 7.39
N PRO A 123 -6.82 -1.15 8.52
CA PRO A 123 -7.48 -2.21 9.29
C PRO A 123 -8.46 -3.05 8.45
N LEU A 124 -9.23 -2.41 7.56
CA LEU A 124 -10.14 -3.11 6.67
C LEU A 124 -9.40 -4.07 5.73
N MET A 125 -8.33 -3.63 5.08
CA MET A 125 -7.50 -4.49 4.23
C MET A 125 -6.85 -5.63 5.02
N ALA A 126 -6.37 -5.35 6.23
CA ALA A 126 -5.82 -6.37 7.12
C ALA A 126 -6.87 -7.41 7.52
N ALA A 127 -8.09 -6.99 7.84
CA ALA A 127 -9.21 -7.88 8.13
C ALA A 127 -9.53 -8.78 6.93
N VAL A 128 -9.64 -8.19 5.73
CA VAL A 128 -9.87 -8.96 4.49
C VAL A 128 -8.74 -9.97 4.26
N PHE A 129 -7.48 -9.58 4.43
CA PHE A 129 -6.34 -10.49 4.31
C PHE A 129 -6.43 -11.67 5.29
N LEU A 130 -6.76 -11.41 6.55
CA LEU A 130 -6.89 -12.45 7.58
C LEU A 130 -8.08 -13.39 7.32
N LEU A 131 -9.21 -12.86 6.85
CA LEU A 131 -10.37 -13.66 6.46
C LEU A 131 -10.04 -14.58 5.28
N LEU A 132 -9.38 -14.04 4.25
CA LEU A 132 -8.89 -14.83 3.11
C LEU A 132 -7.83 -15.87 3.53
N ARG A 133 -7.06 -15.59 4.59
CA ARG A 133 -6.12 -16.55 5.17
C ARG A 133 -6.82 -17.71 5.85
N ARG A 134 -7.88 -17.44 6.62
CA ARG A 134 -8.66 -18.45 7.34
C ARG A 134 -9.50 -19.34 6.43
N ALA A 135 -9.99 -18.82 5.32
CA ALA A 135 -10.85 -19.56 4.39
C ALA A 135 -10.10 -20.57 3.50
N GLN A 136 -8.77 -20.68 3.58
CA GLN A 136 -8.02 -21.69 2.83
C GLN A 136 -8.09 -23.04 3.55
N PRO A 137 -8.39 -24.14 2.84
CA PRO A 137 -8.24 -25.48 3.40
C PRO A 137 -6.79 -25.67 3.82
N ARG A 138 -6.56 -26.10 5.07
CA ARG A 138 -5.21 -26.55 5.47
C ARG A 138 -4.81 -27.64 4.49
N LYS A 139 -3.60 -27.52 3.90
CA LYS A 139 -2.99 -28.63 3.16
C LYS A 139 -2.95 -29.80 4.14
N GLU A 140 -3.85 -30.76 3.96
CA GLU A 140 -3.78 -32.03 4.65
C GLU A 140 -2.38 -32.57 4.36
N GLU A 141 -1.61 -32.77 5.42
CA GLU A 141 -0.29 -33.39 5.35
C GLU A 141 -0.52 -34.80 4.79
N MET A 142 -0.43 -34.95 3.47
CA MET A 142 -0.43 -36.23 2.78
C MET A 142 0.93 -36.89 3.01
N PHE A 143 1.19 -37.29 4.25
CA PHE A 143 2.17 -38.32 4.54
C PHE A 143 1.61 -39.23 5.65
N PRO A 144 1.53 -40.55 5.41
CA PRO A 144 1.17 -41.52 6.44
C PRO A 144 2.25 -41.64 7.53
#